data_AF-A0A931RZ78-F1
#
_entry.id   AF-A0A931RZ78-F1
#
_cell.length_a   1.000
_cell.length_b   1.000
_cell.length_c   1.000
_cell.angle_alpha   90.00
_cell.angle_beta   90.00
_cell.angle_gamma   90.00
#
_symmetry.space_group_name_H-M   'P 1'
#
loop_
_entity.id
_entity.type
_entity.pdbx_description
1 polymer ?
#
loop_
_entity_poly.entity_id
_entity_poly.type
_entity_poly.pdbx_seq_one_letter_code
_entity_poly.pdbx_strand_id
1 'polypeptide(L)' 'MRTSVNVSDDLLHQVMRESRAKTITQAIREALMAYLDLRRRKRLVQSFGSFENWNPDIRKMRRSRDLG' A
#
# COMPACT_ATOMS: atom_id res chain seq x y z
N MET A 1 -20.48 10.10 -9.39
CA MET A 1 -19.78 11.33 -9.77
C MET A 1 -18.96 11.05 -11.02
N ARG A 2 -19.02 11.91 -12.04
CA ARG A 2 -18.23 11.77 -13.28
C ARG A 2 -17.14 12.82 -13.27
N THR A 3 -15.91 12.40 -13.55
CA THR A 3 -14.74 13.28 -13.62
C THR A 3 -14.00 12.97 -14.91
N SER A 4 -13.54 14.02 -15.60
CA SER A 4 -12.66 13.89 -16.76
C SER A 4 -11.22 14.09 -16.30
N VAL A 5 -10.31 13.25 -16.78
CA VAL A 5 -8.88 13.29 -16.43
C VAL A 5 -8.10 13.06 -17.71
N ASN A 6 -7.06 13.86 -17.93
CA ASN A 6 -6.20 13.73 -19.10
C ASN A 6 -5.08 12.72 -18.78
N VAL A 7 -4.97 11.65 -19.56
CA VAL A 7 -4.01 10.57 -19.40
C VAL A 7 -3.51 10.19 -20.79
N SER A 8 -2.22 9.91 -20.92
CA SER A 8 -1.66 9.38 -22.17
C SER A 8 -2.32 8.04 -22.54
N ASP A 9 -2.73 7.89 -23.80
CA ASP A 9 -3.34 6.67 -24.32
C ASP A 9 -2.40 5.46 -24.16
N ASP A 10 -1.09 5.64 -24.36
CA ASP A 10 -0.10 4.58 -24.20
C ASP A 10 -0.10 4.02 -22.77
N LEU A 11 -0.13 4.92 -21.78
CA LEU A 11 -0.23 4.54 -20.38
C LEU A 11 -1.56 3.82 -20.09
N LEU A 12 -2.65 4.32 -20.66
CA LEU A 12 -3.97 3.72 -20.50
C LEU A 12 -4.01 2.29 -21.05
N HIS A 13 -3.46 2.08 -22.25
CA HIS A 13 -3.34 0.78 -22.89
C HIS A 13 -2.45 -0.16 -22.10
N GLN A 14 -1.33 0.33 -21.57
CA GLN A 14 -0.46 -0.45 -20.69
C GLN A 14 -1.20 -0.91 -19.43
N VAL A 15 -1.88 0.01 -18.74
CA VAL A 15 -2.63 -0.29 -17.52
C VAL A 15 -3.75 -1.30 -17.82
N MET A 16 -4.50 -1.14 -18.91
CA MET A 16 -5.54 -2.08 -19.32
C MET A 16 -4.97 -3.48 -19.59
N ARG A 17 -3.83 -3.57 -20.26
CA ARG A 17 -3.16 -4.84 -20.56
C ARG A 17 -2.68 -5.55 -19.30
N GLU A 18 -2.06 -4.83 -18.39
CA GLU A 18 -1.51 -5.40 -17.14
C GLU A 18 -2.61 -5.78 -16.14
N SER A 19 -3.66 -4.96 -16.02
CA SER A 19 -4.81 -5.23 -15.15
C SER A 19 -5.78 -6.27 -15.73
N ARG A 20 -5.72 -6.55 -17.04
CA ARG A 20 -6.73 -7.32 -17.79
C ARG A 20 -8.14 -6.73 -17.66
N ALA A 21 -8.24 -5.43 -17.39
CA ALA A 21 -9.51 -4.75 -17.24
C ALA A 21 -10.26 -4.68 -18.58
N LYS A 22 -11.58 -4.89 -18.53
CA LYS A 22 -12.43 -4.87 -19.74
C LYS A 22 -12.77 -3.45 -20.19
N THR A 23 -12.65 -2.48 -19.29
CA THR A 23 -13.01 -1.07 -19.54
C THR A 23 -11.96 -0.13 -18.96
N ILE A 24 -11.83 1.06 -19.56
CA ILE A 24 -10.95 2.13 -19.07
C ILE A 24 -11.30 2.49 -17.62
N THR A 25 -12.58 2.63 -17.31
CA THR A 25 -13.05 2.96 -15.95
C THR A 25 -12.62 1.91 -14.94
N GLN A 26 -12.69 0.62 -15.30
CA GLN A 26 -12.21 -0.46 -14.45
C GLN A 26 -10.70 -0.39 -14.26
N ALA A 27 -9.94 -0.19 -15.34
CA ALA A 27 -8.48 -0.10 -15.32
C ALA A 27 -8.00 1.03 -14.40
N ILE A 28 -8.60 2.23 -14.53
CA ILE A 28 -8.29 3.39 -13.69
C ILE A 28 -8.64 3.09 -12.23
N ARG A 29 -9.80 2.47 -11.97
CA ARG A 29 -10.23 2.13 -10.61
C ARG A 29 -9.24 1.17 -9.94
N GLU A 30 -8.83 0.12 -10.64
CA GLU A 30 -7.87 -0.87 -10.13
C GLU A 30 -6.50 -0.24 -9.89
N ALA A 31 -6.01 0.58 -10.83
CA ALA A 31 -4.75 1.30 -10.68
C ALA A 31 -4.74 2.23 -9.45
N LEU A 32 -5.83 2.97 -9.22
CA LEU A 32 -5.96 3.84 -8.04
C LEU A 32 -6.00 3.05 -6.73
N MET A 33 -6.70 1.91 -6.69
CA MET A 33 -6.70 1.04 -5.52
C MET A 33 -5.30 0.49 -5.22
N ALA A 34 -4.62 -0.03 -6.25
CA ALA A 34 -3.25 -0.55 -6.12
C ALA A 34 -2.28 0.54 -5.62
N TYR A 35 -2.41 1.77 -6.11
CA TYR A 35 -1.61 2.91 -5.64
C TYR A 35 -1.86 3.22 -4.15
N LEU A 36 -3.11 3.23 -3.70
CA LEU A 36 -3.43 3.47 -2.30
C LEU A 36 -2.84 2.39 -1.39
N ASP A 37 -2.92 1.13 -1.78
CA ASP A 37 -2.35 0.02 -1.04
C ASP A 37 -0.82 0.08 -1.00
N LEU A 38 -0.18 0.40 -2.13
CA LEU A 38 1.26 0.62 -2.18
C LEU A 38 1.67 1.76 -1.24
N ARG A 39 0.91 2.87 -1.22
CA ARG A 39 1.19 4.01 -0.35
C ARG A 39 1.00 3.67 1.13
N ARG A 40 0.05 2.80 1.48
CA ARG A 40 -0.10 2.28 2.85
C ARG A 40 1.10 1.42 3.26
N ARG A 41 1.52 0.49 2.38
CA ARG A 41 2.71 -0.35 2.63
C ARG A 41 3.98 0.48 2.78
N LYS A 42 4.18 1.49 1.92
CA LYS A 42 5.31 2.41 2.03
C LYS A 42 5.31 3.18 3.34
N ARG A 43 4.15 3.65 3.81
CA ARG A 43 4.03 4.29 5.14
C ARG A 43 4.39 3.36 6.28
N LEU A 44 3.96 2.11 6.23
CA LEU A 44 4.34 1.11 7.24
C LEU A 44 5.85 0.87 7.23
N VAL A 45 6.45 0.68 6.06
CA VAL A 45 7.92 0.51 5.94
C VAL A 45 8.67 1.76 6.42
N GLN A 46 8.18 2.96 6.13
CA GLN A 46 8.78 4.20 6.65
C GLN A 46 8.65 4.33 8.16
N SER A 47 7.58 3.80 8.76
CA SER A 47 7.43 3.74 10.21
C SER A 47 8.36 2.71 10.89
N PHE A 48 8.86 1.71 10.14
CA PHE A 48 9.93 0.84 10.61
C PHE A 48 11.23 1.65 10.73
N GLY A 49 11.54 2.08 11.96
CA GLY A 49 12.73 2.88 12.28
C GLY A 49 12.41 4.23 12.95
N SER A 50 11.18 4.74 12.82
CA SER A 50 10.73 5.97 13.52
C SER A 50 10.23 5.72 14.94
N PHE A 51 10.43 4.51 15.46
CA PHE A 51 10.17 4.21 16.85
C PHE A 51 11.32 4.74 17.74
N GLU A 52 11.51 6.07 17.76
CA GLU A 52 12.46 6.71 18.69
C GLU A 52 12.10 6.43 20.17
N ASN A 53 10.86 6.03 20.44
CA ASN A 53 10.35 5.69 21.77
C ASN A 53 9.99 4.21 21.97
N TRP A 54 10.42 3.29 21.10
CA TRP A 54 10.30 1.87 21.42
C TRP A 54 11.37 1.53 22.45
N ASN A 55 10.99 1.67 23.72
CA ASN A 55 11.67 1.07 24.87
C ASN A 55 10.95 -0.24 25.23
N PRO A 56 11.20 -1.33 24.52
CA PRO A 56 10.83 -2.64 25.01
C PRO A 56 11.85 -2.90 26.12
N ASP A 57 11.40 -2.95 27.37
CA ASP A 57 12.16 -3.70 28.36
C ASP A 57 12.04 -5.19 27.97
N ILE A 58 12.81 -5.61 26.95
CA ILE A 58 12.79 -6.95 26.33
C ILE A 58 13.05 -8.01 27.41
N ARG A 59 13.74 -7.63 28.50
CA ARG A 59 14.00 -8.48 29.66
C ARG A 59 12.75 -8.78 30.49
N LYS A 60 11.72 -7.92 30.48
CA LYS A 60 10.43 -8.17 31.14
C LYS A 60 9.54 -9.09 30.30
N MET A 61 9.51 -8.90 28.99
CA MET A 61 8.73 -9.74 28.07
C MET A 61 9.26 -11.18 27.95
N ARG A 62 10.56 -11.40 28.14
CA ARG A 62 11.15 -12.76 28.19
C ARG A 62 10.77 -13.51 29.47
N ARG A 63 10.78 -12.83 30.63
CA ARG A 63 10.46 -13.45 31.93
C ARG A 63 9.02 -13.94 32.05
N SER A 64 8.08 -13.35 31.33
CA SER A 64 6.68 -13.79 31.31
C SER A 64 6.42 -15.01 30.41
N ARG A 65 7.40 -15.45 29.61
CA ARG A 65 7.31 -16.69 28.81
C ARG A 65 7.90 -17.92 29.49
N ASP A 66 8.83 -17.73 30.41
CA ASP A 66 9.50 -18.83 31.12
C ASP A 66 8.80 -19.21 32.45
N LEU A 67 7.67 -18.56 32.77
CA LEU A 67 6.86 -18.84 33.97
C LEU A 67 5.42 -19.31 33.63
N GLY A 68 5.21 -19.83 32.42
CA GLY A 68 3.96 -20.47 31.98
C GLY A 68 4.15 -21.96 31.76
#